data_AF-A0A1N7FP10-F1
#
_entry.id   AF-A0A1N7FP10-F1
#
_cell.length_a   1.000
_cell.length_b   1.000
_cell.length_c   1.000
_cell.angle_alpha   90.00
_cell.angle_beta   90.00
_cell.angle_gamma   90.00
#
_symmetry.space_group_name_H-M   'P 1'
#
loop_
_entity.id
_entity.type
_entity.pdbx_description
1 polymer ?
#
loop_
_entity_poly.entity_id
_entity_poly.type
_entity_poly.pdbx_seq_one_letter_code
_entity_poly.pdbx_strand_id
1 'polypeptide(L)'
;MTVAKSVVPALAAWAATGWLVVGHPTPALAGQAGSGAGGRLTTEIAAEQASGVQGHPGSGVAAARPPGPGEPTTSGPYGQVVHEAAQGPGLVCAYRLRGVRKGGFLNVRKDAGVRHAPVAKLRPADGGFSGACTATGGWVAVKTAGGASGFAAARYLHRLDLSGRPSLSCTYRLRHVRKGSFLNVREGAGIHHARVGRLRPGDGNIPGACDATHGWVAVDSAGGIPGWAAARFLRRV
;
A
#
# COMPACT_ATOMS: atom_id res chain seq x y z
N MET A 1 -45.11 -35.74 -20.54
CA MET A 1 -45.31 -34.37 -21.05
C MET A 1 -46.13 -33.62 -20.02
N THR A 2 -45.52 -32.73 -19.27
CA THR A 2 -46.23 -31.88 -18.30
C THR A 2 -45.43 -30.60 -18.16
N VAL A 3 -45.94 -29.55 -18.80
CA VAL A 3 -45.38 -28.20 -18.82
C VAL A 3 -46.00 -27.44 -17.65
N ALA A 4 -45.18 -26.92 -16.74
CA ALA A 4 -45.62 -25.95 -15.75
C ALA A 4 -44.94 -24.60 -16.04
N LYS A 5 -45.78 -23.62 -16.38
CA LYS A 5 -45.44 -22.22 -16.65
C LYS A 5 -45.36 -21.43 -15.35
N SER A 6 -44.38 -20.53 -15.31
CA SER A 6 -44.40 -19.13 -14.82
C SER A 6 -44.86 -18.83 -13.39
N VAL A 7 -44.08 -18.01 -12.65
CA VAL A 7 -44.49 -16.69 -12.11
C VAL A 7 -43.23 -15.94 -11.63
N VAL A 8 -43.09 -14.69 -12.07
CA VAL A 8 -42.20 -13.65 -11.52
C VAL A 8 -43.08 -12.65 -10.75
N PRO A 9 -42.65 -12.15 -9.58
CA PRO A 9 -43.02 -10.82 -9.10
C PRO A 9 -41.75 -9.93 -9.05
N ALA A 10 -41.70 -8.80 -9.76
CA ALA A 10 -42.36 -7.52 -9.50
C ALA A 10 -41.73 -6.73 -8.33
N LEU A 11 -41.29 -5.52 -8.71
CA LEU A 11 -40.65 -4.45 -7.95
C LEU A 11 -41.40 -4.06 -6.67
N ALA A 12 -40.64 -3.64 -5.64
CA ALA A 12 -41.12 -2.73 -4.61
C ALA A 12 -40.06 -1.67 -4.32
N ALA A 13 -40.43 -0.41 -4.57
CA ALA A 13 -39.68 0.79 -4.25
C ALA A 13 -40.43 1.55 -3.14
N TRP A 14 -39.80 1.79 -1.99
CA TRP A 14 -40.21 2.68 -0.90
C TRP A 14 -38.94 2.97 -0.09
N ALA A 15 -38.67 4.11 0.53
CA ALA A 15 -39.13 5.49 0.44
C ALA A 15 -38.08 6.28 1.25
N ALA A 16 -37.78 7.51 0.85
CA ALA A 16 -36.89 8.40 1.60
C ALA A 16 -37.60 8.94 2.84
N THR A 17 -36.93 8.91 3.99
CA THR A 17 -37.26 9.75 5.15
C THR A 17 -35.97 10.31 5.71
N GLY A 18 -35.73 11.61 5.46
CA GLY A 18 -34.71 12.38 6.17
C GLY A 18 -35.26 12.92 7.48
N TRP A 19 -34.39 13.11 8.47
CA TRP A 19 -34.65 13.93 9.66
C TRP A 19 -33.41 14.74 10.03
N LEU A 20 -33.60 16.06 9.95
CA LEU A 20 -33.19 17.14 10.85
C LEU A 20 -31.73 17.42 11.23
N VAL A 21 -31.37 18.67 10.90
CA VAL A 21 -30.29 19.52 11.40
C VAL A 21 -30.65 20.06 12.80
N VAL A 22 -29.73 19.93 13.76
CA VAL A 22 -29.48 20.81 14.93
C VAL A 22 -28.06 20.44 15.40
N GLY A 23 -27.10 21.27 15.76
CA GLY A 23 -26.93 22.70 15.96
C GLY A 23 -25.52 22.84 16.57
N HIS A 24 -24.74 23.83 16.13
CA HIS A 24 -23.41 24.09 16.69
C HIS A 24 -23.54 24.71 18.10
N PRO A 25 -22.51 24.54 18.96
CA PRO A 25 -21.97 25.75 19.57
C PRO A 25 -20.45 25.83 19.50
N THR A 26 -20.00 26.93 18.91
CA THR A 26 -18.72 27.61 19.16
C THR A 26 -18.59 28.01 20.64
N PRO A 27 -17.41 27.95 21.24
CA PRO A 27 -17.03 28.85 22.31
C PRO A 27 -16.23 30.04 21.77
N ALA A 28 -16.55 31.19 22.36
CA ALA A 28 -16.17 32.53 21.99
C ALA A 28 -14.76 32.92 22.46
N LEU A 29 -14.19 33.92 21.76
CA LEU A 29 -13.16 34.81 22.29
C LEU A 29 -13.67 35.53 23.56
N ALA A 30 -12.81 35.61 24.56
CA ALA A 30 -12.80 36.69 25.54
C ALA A 30 -11.35 37.17 25.69
N GLY A 31 -11.13 38.46 25.43
CA GLY A 31 -9.86 39.13 25.71
C GLY A 31 -9.88 39.80 27.08
N GLN A 32 -8.70 40.11 27.60
CA GLN A 32 -8.46 41.33 28.37
C GLN A 32 -6.96 41.65 28.45
N ALA A 33 -6.67 42.94 28.49
CA ALA A 33 -5.38 43.60 28.38
C ALA A 33 -4.84 44.08 29.73
N GLY A 34 -3.53 44.41 29.77
CA GLY A 34 -2.85 45.21 30.81
C GLY A 34 -1.33 44.93 30.78
N SER A 35 -0.48 45.76 30.14
CA SER A 35 0.18 46.98 30.67
C SER A 35 1.05 46.69 31.91
N GLY A 36 2.35 47.00 32.00
CA GLY A 36 3.27 47.79 31.18
C GLY A 36 4.68 47.87 31.84
N ALA A 37 5.55 48.72 31.27
CA ALA A 37 6.86 49.21 31.77
C ALA A 37 7.96 48.15 32.02
N GLY A 38 9.21 48.28 31.54
CA GLY A 38 10.05 49.46 31.33
C GLY A 38 11.32 49.26 32.17
N GLY A 39 12.51 49.20 31.57
CA GLY A 39 13.75 49.07 32.35
C GLY A 39 14.97 48.65 31.53
N ARG A 40 15.79 49.66 31.19
CA ARG A 40 17.06 49.62 30.47
C ARG A 40 18.24 49.43 31.45
N LEU A 41 19.43 49.15 30.89
CA LEU A 41 20.82 49.34 31.39
C LEU A 41 21.53 48.02 31.77
N THR A 42 22.43 47.49 30.93
CA THR A 42 23.91 47.74 30.86
C THR A 42 24.61 47.29 32.15
N THR A 43 25.74 46.59 32.24
CA THR A 43 26.97 46.36 31.44
C THR A 43 27.70 45.22 32.23
N GLU A 44 28.55 44.34 31.70
CA GLU A 44 30.03 44.46 31.61
C GLU A 44 30.65 43.02 31.67
N ILE A 45 31.69 42.77 30.84
CA ILE A 45 32.99 42.09 31.15
C ILE A 45 32.97 40.60 31.59
N ALA A 46 33.79 39.62 31.18
CA ALA A 46 35.10 39.44 30.49
C ALA A 46 35.15 37.98 29.93
N ALA A 47 35.85 37.65 28.83
CA ALA A 47 37.20 37.00 28.77
C ALA A 47 37.37 35.78 29.72
N GLU A 48 38.00 34.63 29.44
CA GLU A 48 38.78 34.06 28.33
C GLU A 48 39.14 32.59 28.77
N GLN A 49 39.24 31.67 27.81
CA GLN A 49 40.04 30.42 27.67
C GLN A 49 40.46 29.48 28.85
N ALA A 50 40.35 28.18 28.52
CA ALA A 50 41.35 27.09 28.60
C ALA A 50 41.67 26.29 29.89
N SER A 51 41.42 24.96 29.76
CA SER A 51 42.40 23.85 29.87
C SER A 51 42.96 23.38 31.23
N GLY A 52 42.55 22.16 31.64
CA GLY A 52 43.49 21.02 31.76
C GLY A 52 43.78 20.38 33.14
N VAL A 53 43.85 19.03 33.12
CA VAL A 53 44.74 18.11 33.88
C VAL A 53 44.16 17.31 35.09
N GLN A 54 43.75 16.06 34.77
CA GLN A 54 44.27 14.75 35.23
C GLN A 54 43.89 14.09 36.59
N GLY A 55 43.37 12.85 36.47
CA GLY A 55 43.33 11.80 37.50
C GLY A 55 43.05 10.40 36.90
N HIS A 56 43.94 9.43 37.13
CA HIS A 56 43.92 7.98 36.79
C HIS A 56 43.13 7.13 37.84
N PRO A 57 43.04 5.78 37.81
CA PRO A 57 43.08 4.74 36.76
C PRO A 57 41.94 3.68 36.90
N GLY A 58 41.81 2.70 35.98
CA GLY A 58 40.96 1.52 36.22
C GLY A 58 40.88 0.53 35.05
N SER A 59 41.40 -0.68 35.27
CA SER A 59 41.41 -1.84 34.36
C SER A 59 40.01 -2.41 34.11
N GLY A 60 39.74 -2.91 32.90
CA GLY A 60 38.50 -3.64 32.59
C GLY A 60 38.44 -4.15 31.16
N VAL A 61 38.63 -5.46 30.98
CA VAL A 61 38.16 -6.18 29.79
C VAL A 61 36.63 -6.23 29.86
N ALA A 62 35.99 -6.18 28.68
CA ALA A 62 34.57 -6.38 28.40
C ALA A 62 33.66 -5.14 28.46
N ALA A 63 33.14 -4.79 27.28
CA ALA A 63 31.73 -4.60 26.97
C ALA A 63 31.66 -3.57 25.83
N ALA A 64 31.33 -4.03 24.62
CA ALA A 64 30.83 -3.11 23.62
C ALA A 64 29.66 -2.33 24.26
N ARG A 65 29.79 -1.01 24.25
CA ARG A 65 28.87 -0.05 24.87
C ARG A 65 27.43 -0.42 24.51
N PRO A 66 26.49 -0.53 25.46
CA PRO A 66 25.09 -0.63 25.09
C PRO A 66 24.76 0.58 24.21
N PRO A 67 23.99 0.39 23.13
CA PRO A 67 23.63 1.47 22.22
C PRO A 67 23.06 2.63 23.01
N GLY A 68 23.55 3.83 22.74
CA GLY A 68 23.02 5.05 23.35
C GLY A 68 21.56 5.25 22.95
N PRO A 69 20.77 5.99 23.74
CA PRO A 69 19.37 6.26 23.43
C PRO A 69 19.28 6.95 22.07
N GLY A 70 18.90 6.20 21.03
CA GLY A 70 18.80 6.66 19.65
C GLY A 70 19.53 5.84 18.58
N GLU A 71 20.38 4.87 18.94
CA GLU A 71 20.97 3.95 17.94
C GLU A 71 20.07 2.72 17.73
N PRO A 72 19.53 2.49 16.51
CA PRO A 72 18.66 1.35 16.25
C PRO A 72 19.48 0.05 16.16
N THR A 73 19.27 -0.85 17.13
CA THR A 73 19.72 -2.24 17.05
C THR A 73 18.61 -3.16 16.55
N THR A 74 18.99 -4.18 15.78
CA THR A 74 18.15 -5.10 14.99
C THR A 74 17.12 -5.91 15.79
N SER A 75 17.02 -5.77 17.10
CA SER A 75 16.13 -6.56 17.96
C SER A 75 15.13 -5.77 18.81
N GLY A 76 15.00 -4.44 18.61
CA GLY A 76 13.98 -3.63 19.27
C GLY A 76 12.66 -3.50 18.46
N PRO A 77 11.60 -2.87 19.01
CA PRO A 77 10.35 -2.60 18.30
C PRO A 77 10.53 -1.81 17.00
N TYR A 78 11.66 -1.10 16.84
CA TYR A 78 12.11 -0.48 15.59
C TYR A 78 12.51 -1.48 14.49
N GLY A 79 12.98 -2.68 14.87
CA GLY A 79 13.21 -3.84 14.01
C GLY A 79 11.92 -4.49 13.48
N GLN A 80 10.82 -4.33 14.20
CA GLN A 80 9.51 -4.85 13.79
C GLN A 80 8.86 -3.94 12.73
N VAL A 81 9.07 -2.62 12.84
CA VAL A 81 8.64 -1.63 11.83
C VAL A 81 9.36 -1.77 10.49
N VAL A 82 10.61 -2.27 10.45
CA VAL A 82 11.31 -2.57 9.18
C VAL A 82 10.82 -3.86 8.50
N HIS A 83 10.18 -4.77 9.25
CA HIS A 83 9.45 -5.90 8.65
C HIS A 83 8.01 -5.51 8.25
N GLU A 84 7.33 -4.64 8.99
CA GLU A 84 6.05 -4.03 8.57
C GLU A 84 6.21 -3.10 7.35
N ALA A 85 7.39 -2.53 7.14
CA ALA A 85 7.76 -1.82 5.93
C ALA A 85 7.86 -2.71 4.67
N ALA A 86 7.72 -4.03 4.78
CA ALA A 86 7.48 -4.90 3.62
C ALA A 86 6.21 -4.51 2.85
N GLN A 87 5.27 -3.83 3.52
CA GLN A 87 4.06 -3.19 2.98
C GLN A 87 4.04 -1.67 3.18
N GLY A 88 5.21 -1.00 3.12
CA GLY A 88 5.47 0.39 3.56
C GLY A 88 4.30 1.40 3.51
N PRO A 89 4.26 2.37 4.45
CA PRO A 89 3.12 3.28 4.64
C PRO A 89 2.77 3.96 3.32
N GLY A 90 1.62 3.58 2.76
CA GLY A 90 1.21 4.01 1.43
C GLY A 90 1.73 3.13 0.29
N LEU A 91 1.75 1.80 0.40
CA LEU A 91 1.80 0.89 -0.75
C LEU A 91 0.67 -0.16 -0.72
N VAL A 92 -0.42 0.14 -0.01
CA VAL A 92 -1.55 -0.79 0.19
C VAL A 92 -2.53 -0.82 -0.99
N CYS A 93 -2.39 0.11 -1.93
CA CYS A 93 -3.22 0.13 -3.13
C CYS A 93 -2.55 -0.63 -4.26
N ALA A 94 -3.36 -1.37 -5.02
CA ALA A 94 -2.91 -2.05 -6.21
C ALA A 94 -3.25 -1.23 -7.46
N TYR A 95 -2.37 -1.32 -8.45
CA TYR A 95 -2.49 -0.59 -9.71
C TYR A 95 -2.22 -1.51 -10.89
N ARG A 96 -2.72 -1.11 -12.06
CA ARG A 96 -2.22 -1.57 -13.36
C ARG A 96 -1.87 -0.36 -14.24
N LEU A 97 -1.10 -0.59 -15.29
CA LEU A 97 -0.88 0.44 -16.31
C LEU A 97 -2.14 0.66 -17.16
N ARG A 98 -2.37 1.92 -17.52
CA ARG A 98 -3.34 2.36 -18.52
C ARG A 98 -2.68 3.32 -19.51
N GLY A 99 -3.19 3.35 -20.75
CA GLY A 99 -2.68 4.26 -21.78
C GLY A 99 -1.25 3.97 -22.27
N VAL A 100 -0.65 2.84 -21.86
CA VAL A 100 0.65 2.37 -22.34
C VAL A 100 0.43 1.22 -23.32
N ARG A 101 0.94 1.36 -24.55
CA ARG A 101 0.77 0.37 -25.63
C ARG A 101 1.51 -0.93 -25.32
N LYS A 102 1.08 -2.04 -25.93
CA LYS A 102 1.81 -3.33 -25.87
C LYS A 102 3.25 -3.14 -26.34
N GLY A 103 4.21 -3.69 -25.60
CA GLY A 103 5.66 -3.49 -25.85
C GLY A 103 6.25 -2.21 -25.25
N GLY A 104 5.41 -1.22 -24.94
CA GLY A 104 5.81 -0.01 -24.24
C GLY A 104 6.11 -0.23 -22.75
N PHE A 105 6.58 0.84 -22.11
CA PHE A 105 6.85 0.86 -20.67
C PHE A 105 6.66 2.24 -20.07
N LEU A 106 6.47 2.29 -18.76
CA LEU A 106 6.52 3.50 -17.95
C LEU A 106 7.77 3.44 -17.06
N ASN A 107 8.52 4.54 -17.00
CA ASN A 107 9.65 4.64 -16.09
C ASN A 107 9.16 4.81 -14.65
N VAL A 108 9.73 4.00 -13.76
CA VAL A 108 9.75 4.25 -12.31
C VAL A 108 11.03 5.02 -12.02
N ARG A 109 10.94 6.14 -11.33
CA ARG A 109 12.06 7.05 -11.10
C ARG A 109 12.43 7.11 -9.62
N LYS A 110 13.65 7.52 -9.31
CA LYS A 110 14.12 7.64 -7.92
C LYS A 110 13.29 8.62 -7.08
N ASP A 111 12.66 9.59 -7.74
CA ASP A 111 11.84 10.62 -7.09
C ASP A 111 10.72 11.10 -8.04
N ALA A 112 9.78 11.86 -7.51
CA ALA A 112 8.64 12.45 -8.20
C ALA A 112 9.07 13.54 -9.20
N GLY A 113 9.26 13.17 -10.46
CA GLY A 113 9.52 14.14 -11.53
C GLY A 113 10.20 13.54 -12.74
N VAL A 114 9.98 14.11 -13.92
CA VAL A 114 10.54 13.59 -15.19
C VAL A 114 12.06 13.76 -15.29
N ARG A 115 12.65 14.66 -14.50
CA ARG A 115 14.09 14.94 -14.47
C ARG A 115 14.89 13.95 -13.61
N HIS A 116 14.22 13.15 -12.78
CA HIS A 116 14.90 12.17 -11.91
C HIS A 116 15.24 10.89 -12.68
N ALA A 117 16.39 10.28 -12.38
CA ALA A 117 16.86 9.08 -13.04
C ALA A 117 15.83 7.91 -12.92
N PRO A 118 15.58 7.14 -14.00
CA PRO A 118 14.82 5.89 -13.93
C PRO A 118 15.56 4.83 -13.11
N VAL A 119 14.82 4.12 -12.27
CA VAL A 119 15.31 3.00 -11.44
C VAL A 119 14.68 1.65 -11.83
N ALA A 120 13.51 1.68 -12.47
CA ALA A 120 12.85 0.48 -13.00
C ALA A 120 11.90 0.82 -14.15
N LYS A 121 11.33 -0.22 -14.77
CA LYS A 121 10.32 -0.10 -15.82
C LYS A 121 9.08 -0.91 -15.43
N LEU A 122 7.91 -0.31 -15.60
CA LEU A 122 6.63 -1.00 -15.55
C LEU A 122 6.18 -1.29 -16.98
N ARG A 123 5.79 -2.53 -17.27
CA ARG A 123 5.26 -2.92 -18.59
C ARG A 123 3.82 -3.42 -18.44
N PRO A 124 2.95 -3.20 -19.43
CA PRO A 124 1.62 -3.81 -19.43
C PRO A 124 1.65 -5.34 -19.35
N ALA A 125 2.77 -5.93 -19.81
CA ALA A 125 3.04 -7.35 -19.72
C ALA A 125 3.27 -7.84 -18.29
N ASP A 126 3.75 -7.00 -17.38
CA ASP A 126 4.11 -7.44 -16.02
C ASP A 126 2.86 -7.67 -15.17
N GLY A 127 1.80 -6.90 -15.45
CA GLY A 127 0.53 -6.95 -14.72
C GLY A 127 0.42 -5.79 -13.76
N GLY A 128 -0.20 -6.05 -12.62
CA GLY A 128 -0.38 -5.10 -11.54
C GLY A 128 0.81 -5.05 -10.60
N PHE A 129 0.82 -4.01 -9.78
CA PHE A 129 1.89 -3.66 -8.84
C PHE A 129 1.31 -2.83 -7.69
N SER A 130 2.03 -2.78 -6.58
CA SER A 130 1.60 -2.01 -5.41
C SER A 130 2.04 -0.55 -5.49
N GLY A 131 1.28 0.33 -4.84
CA GLY A 131 1.49 1.77 -4.87
C GLY A 131 0.73 2.52 -3.78
N ALA A 132 1.08 3.78 -3.60
CA ALA A 132 0.36 4.67 -2.70
C ALA A 132 -1.06 4.90 -3.15
N CYS A 133 -1.98 4.96 -2.20
CA CYS A 133 -3.39 5.19 -2.48
C CYS A 133 -3.67 6.63 -2.94
N THR A 134 -2.74 7.54 -2.67
CA THR A 134 -2.79 8.93 -3.08
C THR A 134 -1.63 9.26 -4.00
N ALA A 135 -1.86 10.22 -4.89
CA ALA A 135 -0.81 10.81 -5.71
C ALA A 135 -0.38 12.15 -5.11
N THR A 136 0.92 12.41 -5.07
CA THR A 136 1.49 13.70 -4.66
C THR A 136 2.13 14.35 -5.87
N GLY A 137 1.68 15.55 -6.23
CA GLY A 137 2.19 16.26 -7.41
C GLY A 137 2.04 15.48 -8.73
N GLY A 138 1.05 14.60 -8.84
CA GLY A 138 0.84 13.75 -10.03
C GLY A 138 1.74 12.53 -10.12
N TRP A 139 2.43 12.16 -9.04
CA TRP A 139 3.27 10.97 -8.93
C TRP A 139 2.77 10.05 -7.82
N VAL A 140 2.95 8.75 -7.99
CA VAL A 140 2.61 7.72 -7.02
C VAL A 140 3.88 6.94 -6.69
N ALA A 141 4.17 6.78 -5.41
CA ALA A 141 5.19 5.84 -4.96
C ALA A 141 4.70 4.42 -5.28
N VAL A 142 5.53 3.61 -5.93
CA VAL A 142 5.20 2.27 -6.39
C VAL A 142 6.29 1.29 -6.04
N LYS A 143 5.92 0.01 -5.88
CA LYS A 143 6.84 -1.12 -5.82
C LYS A 143 6.49 -2.09 -6.93
N THR A 144 7.45 -2.29 -7.83
CA THR A 144 7.30 -3.21 -8.96
C THR A 144 7.21 -4.66 -8.47
N ALA A 145 6.65 -5.55 -9.29
CA ALA A 145 6.62 -6.98 -8.98
C ALA A 145 8.03 -7.59 -8.79
N GLY A 146 9.07 -6.98 -9.37
CA GLY A 146 10.47 -7.36 -9.17
C GLY A 146 11.10 -6.79 -7.89
N GLY A 147 10.33 -6.12 -7.03
CA GLY A 147 10.79 -5.60 -5.73
C GLY A 147 11.37 -4.19 -5.76
N ALA A 148 11.68 -3.63 -6.93
CA ALA A 148 12.19 -2.26 -7.04
C ALA A 148 11.11 -1.22 -6.68
N SER A 149 11.49 -0.21 -5.89
CA SER A 149 10.61 0.89 -5.47
C SER A 149 11.02 2.22 -6.11
N GLY A 150 10.06 3.13 -6.29
CA GLY A 150 10.28 4.50 -6.77
C GLY A 150 8.98 5.19 -7.12
N PHE A 151 9.00 6.17 -8.01
CA PHE A 151 7.84 7.00 -8.36
C PHE A 151 7.45 6.85 -9.82
N ALA A 152 6.14 6.68 -10.06
CA ALA A 152 5.55 6.60 -11.39
C ALA A 152 4.49 7.69 -11.59
N ALA A 153 4.39 8.20 -12.83
CA ALA A 153 3.44 9.25 -13.15
C ALA A 153 1.99 8.73 -13.09
N ALA A 154 1.18 9.31 -12.18
CA ALA A 154 -0.16 8.85 -11.82
C ALA A 154 -1.11 8.78 -13.03
N ARG A 155 -0.94 9.65 -14.02
CA ARG A 155 -1.79 9.69 -15.23
C ARG A 155 -1.83 8.36 -16.01
N TYR A 156 -0.77 7.55 -15.91
CA TYR A 156 -0.68 6.23 -16.57
C TYR A 156 -1.04 5.06 -15.65
N LEU A 157 -1.49 5.33 -14.42
CA LEU A 157 -1.83 4.30 -13.45
C LEU A 157 -3.35 4.22 -13.31
N HIS A 158 -3.87 3.00 -13.32
CA HIS A 158 -5.26 2.70 -13.00
C HIS A 158 -5.29 1.99 -11.65
N ARG A 159 -5.89 2.64 -10.63
CA ARG A 159 -6.05 2.03 -9.31
C ARG A 159 -7.09 0.92 -9.42
N LEU A 160 -6.75 -0.26 -8.92
CA LEU A 160 -7.69 -1.37 -8.88
C LEU A 160 -8.73 -1.07 -7.80
N ASP A 161 -9.99 -1.27 -8.15
CA ASP A 161 -11.08 -1.18 -7.18
C ASP A 161 -11.21 -2.53 -6.46
N LEU A 162 -11.10 -2.48 -5.13
CA LEU A 162 -11.23 -3.65 -4.25
C LEU A 162 -12.55 -3.63 -3.48
N SER A 163 -13.37 -2.59 -3.69
CA SER A 163 -14.69 -2.51 -3.07
C SER A 163 -15.58 -3.67 -3.54
N GLY A 164 -16.31 -4.28 -2.62
CA GLY A 164 -17.17 -5.44 -2.90
C GLY A 164 -16.42 -6.75 -3.19
N ARG A 165 -15.09 -6.79 -3.07
CA ARG A 165 -14.33 -8.03 -3.18
C ARG A 165 -14.56 -8.92 -1.95
N PRO A 166 -14.84 -10.22 -2.11
CA PRO A 166 -14.96 -11.14 -0.98
C PRO A 166 -13.66 -11.26 -0.19
N SER A 167 -13.77 -11.56 1.11
CA SER A 167 -12.62 -11.87 1.95
C SER A 167 -11.93 -13.17 1.52
N LEU A 168 -10.61 -13.23 1.70
CA LEU A 168 -9.82 -14.41 1.38
C LEU A 168 -9.62 -15.23 2.65
N SER A 169 -10.37 -16.32 2.79
CA SER A 169 -10.31 -17.22 3.95
C SER A 169 -10.05 -18.68 3.56
N CYS A 170 -9.89 -18.95 2.27
CA CYS A 170 -9.59 -20.27 1.73
C CYS A 170 -8.21 -20.28 1.06
N THR A 171 -7.64 -21.48 0.96
CA THR A 171 -6.37 -21.70 0.28
C THR A 171 -6.58 -22.56 -0.96
N TYR A 172 -5.88 -22.24 -2.04
CA TYR A 172 -5.95 -22.95 -3.31
C TYR A 172 -4.58 -23.38 -3.79
N ARG A 173 -4.56 -24.43 -4.61
CA ARG A 173 -3.43 -24.76 -5.49
C ARG A 173 -3.88 -24.75 -6.94
N LEU A 174 -2.98 -24.37 -7.83
CA LEU A 174 -3.22 -24.43 -9.27
C LEU A 174 -3.39 -25.90 -9.72
N ARG A 175 -4.37 -26.15 -10.58
CA ARG A 175 -4.56 -27.42 -11.28
C ARG A 175 -4.76 -27.22 -12.77
N HIS A 176 -4.45 -28.24 -13.57
CA HIS A 176 -4.59 -28.21 -15.03
C HIS A 176 -3.82 -27.07 -15.74
N VAL A 177 -2.78 -26.53 -15.10
CA VAL A 177 -1.86 -25.55 -15.70
C VAL A 177 -0.50 -26.22 -15.81
N ARG A 178 0.04 -26.32 -17.03
CA ARG A 178 1.32 -26.98 -17.30
C ARG A 178 2.50 -26.16 -16.76
N LYS A 179 3.61 -26.84 -16.43
CA LYS A 179 4.89 -26.17 -16.10
C LYS A 179 5.28 -25.23 -17.25
N GLY A 180 5.74 -24.02 -16.93
CA GLY A 180 6.04 -22.97 -17.91
C GLY A 180 4.83 -22.16 -18.39
N SER A 181 3.61 -22.64 -18.17
CA SER A 181 2.37 -21.87 -18.40
C SER A 181 1.94 -21.10 -17.15
N PHE A 182 0.90 -20.29 -17.28
CA PHE A 182 0.33 -19.52 -16.17
C PHE A 182 -1.18 -19.34 -16.35
N LEU A 183 -1.88 -19.14 -15.23
CA LEU A 183 -3.27 -18.71 -15.20
C LEU A 183 -3.29 -17.18 -15.07
N ASN A 184 -4.14 -16.49 -15.85
CA ASN A 184 -4.30 -15.05 -15.73
C ASN A 184 -5.12 -14.70 -14.48
N VAL A 185 -4.65 -13.71 -13.74
CA VAL A 185 -5.43 -13.00 -12.72
C VAL A 185 -5.97 -11.72 -13.33
N ARG A 186 -7.25 -11.45 -13.13
CA ARG A 186 -8.00 -10.35 -13.76
C ARG A 186 -8.58 -9.40 -12.73
N GLU A 187 -8.84 -8.18 -13.15
CA GLU A 187 -9.39 -7.12 -12.30
C GLU A 187 -10.78 -7.46 -11.75
N GLY A 188 -11.57 -8.24 -12.50
CA GLY A 188 -12.92 -8.67 -12.11
C GLY A 188 -13.23 -10.12 -12.51
N ALA A 189 -14.36 -10.62 -12.03
CA ALA A 189 -14.86 -11.97 -12.26
C ALA A 189 -15.35 -12.18 -13.71
N GLY A 190 -14.43 -12.30 -14.67
CA GLY A 190 -14.78 -12.50 -16.08
C GLY A 190 -13.60 -12.39 -17.04
N ILE A 191 -13.72 -12.98 -18.24
CA ILE A 191 -12.66 -12.93 -19.26
C ILE A 191 -12.45 -11.55 -19.89
N HIS A 192 -13.46 -10.69 -19.82
CA HIS A 192 -13.45 -9.35 -20.42
C HIS A 192 -12.70 -8.33 -19.56
N HIS A 193 -12.46 -8.62 -18.27
CA HIS A 193 -11.69 -7.75 -17.40
C HIS A 193 -10.20 -7.77 -17.74
N ALA A 194 -9.53 -6.63 -17.52
CA ALA A 194 -8.10 -6.49 -17.75
C ALA A 194 -7.29 -7.49 -16.90
N ARG A 195 -6.17 -7.97 -17.45
CA ARG A 195 -5.22 -8.80 -16.71
C ARG A 195 -4.43 -7.92 -15.73
N VAL A 196 -4.39 -8.34 -14.46
CA VAL A 196 -3.66 -7.69 -13.38
C VAL A 196 -2.58 -8.60 -12.78
N GLY A 197 -2.50 -9.86 -13.18
CA GLY A 197 -1.47 -10.74 -12.64
C GLY A 197 -1.44 -12.11 -13.30
N ARG A 198 -0.62 -12.98 -12.71
CA ARG A 198 -0.46 -14.38 -13.13
C ARG A 198 -0.32 -15.25 -11.90
N LEU A 199 -0.84 -16.47 -12.00
CA LEU A 199 -0.55 -17.57 -11.09
C LEU A 199 0.19 -18.65 -11.85
N ARG A 200 1.24 -19.21 -11.26
CA ARG A 200 2.06 -20.26 -11.83
C ARG A 200 1.98 -21.52 -10.95
N PRO A 201 2.15 -22.71 -11.53
CA PRO A 201 2.17 -23.95 -10.75
C PRO A 201 3.18 -23.94 -9.59
N GLY A 202 4.25 -23.15 -9.69
CA GLY A 202 5.27 -23.01 -8.65
C GLY A 202 4.96 -22.00 -7.54
N ASP A 203 3.84 -21.26 -7.61
CA ASP A 203 3.50 -20.23 -6.61
C ASP A 203 3.01 -20.84 -5.27
N GLY A 204 2.78 -22.15 -5.22
CA GLY A 204 2.39 -22.86 -4.00
C GLY A 204 0.94 -22.61 -3.60
N ASN A 205 0.73 -22.24 -2.33
CA ASN A 205 -0.58 -21.97 -1.76
C ASN A 205 -1.03 -20.56 -2.12
N ILE A 206 -2.24 -20.44 -2.66
CA ILE A 206 -2.81 -19.20 -3.18
C ILE A 206 -3.99 -18.81 -2.29
N PRO A 207 -3.91 -17.66 -1.60
CA PRO A 207 -5.04 -17.14 -0.84
C PRO A 207 -6.21 -16.84 -1.79
N GLY A 208 -7.40 -17.28 -1.40
CA GLY A 208 -8.60 -17.10 -2.21
C GLY A 208 -9.87 -16.97 -1.37
N ALA A 209 -10.91 -16.40 -1.97
CA ALA A 209 -12.25 -16.46 -1.43
C ALA A 209 -12.74 -17.91 -1.46
N CYS A 210 -13.53 -18.30 -0.46
CA CYS A 210 -14.13 -19.62 -0.47
C CYS A 210 -15.15 -19.73 -1.61
N ASP A 211 -16.03 -18.75 -1.76
CA ASP A 211 -17.06 -18.83 -2.79
C ASP A 211 -16.59 -18.30 -4.15
N ALA A 212 -17.09 -18.95 -5.20
CA ALA A 212 -16.86 -18.49 -6.56
C ALA A 212 -17.98 -17.54 -6.99
N THR A 213 -17.60 -16.41 -7.57
CA THR A 213 -18.53 -15.47 -8.21
C THR A 213 -18.49 -15.72 -9.72
N HIS A 214 -19.60 -16.21 -10.29
CA HIS A 214 -19.72 -16.51 -11.72
C HIS A 214 -18.60 -17.44 -12.28
N GLY A 215 -18.15 -18.41 -11.48
CA GLY A 215 -17.07 -19.32 -11.87
C GLY A 215 -15.65 -18.75 -11.74
N TRP A 216 -15.49 -17.63 -11.04
CA TRP A 216 -14.21 -17.01 -10.70
C TRP A 216 -14.03 -16.94 -9.18
N VAL A 217 -12.81 -17.12 -8.72
CA VAL A 217 -12.44 -16.97 -7.31
C VAL A 217 -11.59 -15.71 -7.18
N ALA A 218 -11.93 -14.87 -6.20
CA ALA A 218 -11.07 -13.76 -5.82
C ALA A 218 -9.78 -14.34 -5.20
N VAL A 219 -8.62 -13.92 -5.67
CA VAL A 219 -7.30 -14.45 -5.26
C VAL A 219 -6.25 -13.35 -5.20
N ASP A 220 -5.27 -13.50 -4.33
CA ASP A 220 -4.06 -12.64 -4.35
C ASP A 220 -2.93 -13.38 -5.08
N SER A 221 -2.36 -12.74 -6.11
CA SER A 221 -1.21 -13.30 -6.80
C SER A 221 0.08 -13.10 -6.01
N ALA A 222 1.15 -13.78 -6.43
CA ALA A 222 2.49 -13.53 -5.92
C ALA A 222 2.80 -12.02 -5.94
N GLY A 223 3.21 -11.48 -4.79
CA GLY A 223 3.39 -10.03 -4.58
C GLY A 223 2.19 -9.30 -3.96
N GLY A 224 1.14 -10.02 -3.56
CA GLY A 224 -0.03 -9.44 -2.88
C GLY A 224 -0.94 -8.63 -3.79
N ILE A 225 -0.88 -8.85 -5.11
CA ILE A 225 -1.72 -8.13 -6.06
C ILE A 225 -3.09 -8.82 -6.13
N PRO A 226 -4.16 -8.10 -5.76
CA PRO A 226 -5.51 -8.65 -5.74
C PRO A 226 -6.09 -8.80 -7.14
N GLY A 227 -6.91 -9.82 -7.32
CA GLY A 227 -7.76 -9.97 -8.50
C GLY A 227 -8.59 -11.24 -8.47
N TRP A 228 -8.91 -11.75 -9.66
CA TRP A 228 -9.82 -12.87 -9.89
C TRP A 228 -9.21 -13.89 -10.85
N ALA A 229 -9.33 -15.17 -10.53
CA ALA A 229 -8.87 -16.28 -11.36
C ALA A 229 -9.98 -17.30 -11.59
N ALA A 230 -9.98 -17.96 -12.75
CA ALA A 230 -11.05 -18.89 -13.11
C ALA A 230 -11.01 -20.15 -12.22
N ALA A 231 -12.13 -20.43 -11.55
CA ALA A 231 -12.25 -21.47 -10.52
C ALA A 231 -11.91 -22.88 -11.03
N ARG A 232 -12.17 -23.14 -12.32
CA ARG A 232 -11.86 -24.43 -12.97
C ARG A 232 -10.37 -24.81 -12.97
N PHE A 233 -9.47 -23.85 -12.69
CA PHE A 233 -8.03 -24.08 -12.57
C PHE A 233 -7.52 -24.02 -11.12
N LEU A 234 -8.41 -23.91 -10.13
CA LEU A 234 -8.07 -23.70 -8.71
C LEU A 234 -8.67 -24.79 -7.83
N ARG A 235 -7.83 -25.66 -7.26
CA ARG A 235 -8.25 -26.70 -6.31
C ARG A 235 -8.11 -26.17 -4.88
N ARG A 236 -9.20 -26.12 -4.12
CA ARG A 236 -9.13 -25.76 -2.69
C ARG A 236 -8.30 -26.82 -1.94
N VAL A 237 -7.49 -26.40 -0.98
CA VAL A 237 -6.64 -27.26 -0.13
C VAL A 237 -6.84 -26.93 1.33
#